data_AF-A0A1Y0IRH8-F1
#
_entry.id   AF-A0A1Y0IRH8-F1
#
_cell.length_a   1.000
_cell.length_b   1.000
_cell.length_c   1.000
_cell.angle_alpha   90.00
_cell.angle_beta   90.00
_cell.angle_gamma   90.00
#
_symmetry.space_group_name_H-M   'P 1'
#
loop_
_entity.id
_entity.type
_entity.pdbx_description
1 polymer ?
#
loop_
_entity_poly.entity_id
_entity_poly.type
_entity_poly.pdbx_seq_one_letter_code
_entity_poly.pdbx_strand_id
1 'polypeptide(L)'
;MGMGFWSEAKQHREATEHLHETPWWQELMNDPHFESSFQRNYYVRLKLSSADYIHKLMNSETERRAFIEEVLHPDPEHLANPDQD
;
A
#
# COMPACT_ATOMS: atom_id res chain seq x y z
N MET A 1 -2.63 9.08 27.85
CA MET A 1 -2.84 8.11 26.75
C MET A 1 -1.96 8.53 25.57
N GLY A 2 -0.67 8.18 25.60
CA GLY A 2 0.29 8.59 24.56
C GLY A 2 1.08 7.40 24.00
N MET A 3 1.43 6.41 24.82
CA MET A 3 2.37 5.35 24.41
C MET A 3 1.85 4.39 23.32
N GLY A 4 0.52 4.20 23.18
CA GLY A 4 -0.04 3.29 22.18
C GLY A 4 0.13 3.78 20.73
N PHE A 5 -0.17 5.07 20.49
CA PHE A 5 -0.07 5.67 19.16
C PHE A 5 1.37 5.71 18.62
N TRP A 6 2.34 6.03 19.47
CA TRP A 6 3.75 6.02 19.08
C TRP A 6 4.27 4.61 18.78
N SER A 7 3.78 3.59 19.49
CA SER A 7 4.12 2.19 19.21
C SER A 7 3.54 1.72 17.89
N GLU A 8 2.31 2.12 17.57
CA GLU A 8 1.63 1.74 16.34
C GLU A 8 2.27 2.42 15.11
N ALA A 9 2.59 3.70 15.21
CA ALA A 9 3.32 4.41 14.15
C ALA A 9 4.72 3.81 13.90
N LYS A 10 5.39 3.35 14.96
CA LYS A 10 6.68 2.65 14.83
C LYS A 10 6.52 1.30 14.11
N GLN A 11 5.54 0.49 14.52
CA GLN A 11 5.28 -0.81 13.89
C GLN A 11 4.88 -0.66 12.41
N HIS A 12 4.06 0.34 12.09
CA HIS A 12 3.70 0.65 10.71
C HIS A 12 4.91 0.99 9.85
N ARG A 13 5.80 1.84 10.39
CA ARG A 13 7.04 2.20 9.70
C ARG A 13 7.93 0.99 9.46
N GLU A 14 8.17 0.18 10.49
CA GLU A 14 8.97 -1.04 10.37
C GLU A 14 8.36 -2.02 9.33
N ALA A 15 7.04 -2.21 9.36
CA ALA A 15 6.35 -3.05 8.39
C ALA A 15 6.46 -2.52 6.95
N THR A 16 6.36 -1.19 6.76
CA THR A 16 6.50 -0.55 5.46
C THR A 16 7.93 -0.67 4.92
N GLU A 17 8.92 -0.46 5.76
CA GLU A 17 10.34 -0.64 5.41
C GLU A 17 10.59 -2.09 4.94
N HIS A 18 10.09 -3.08 5.68
CA HIS A 18 10.19 -4.49 5.27
C HIS A 18 9.44 -4.82 3.98
N LEU A 19 8.26 -4.23 3.76
CA LEU A 19 7.53 -4.40 2.49
C LEU A 19 8.39 -3.94 1.31
N HIS A 20 9.05 -2.79 1.43
CA HIS A 20 9.89 -2.22 0.38
C HIS A 20 11.16 -3.04 0.09
N GLU A 21 11.63 -3.82 1.05
CA GLU A 21 12.75 -4.75 0.90
C GLU A 21 12.36 -6.05 0.18
N THR A 22 11.06 -6.34 0.05
CA THR A 22 10.64 -7.59 -0.60
C THR A 22 10.89 -7.57 -2.12
N PRO A 23 11.37 -8.68 -2.73
CA PRO A 23 11.67 -8.72 -4.15
C PRO A 23 10.48 -8.37 -5.05
N TRP A 24 9.30 -8.90 -4.74
CA TRP A 24 8.09 -8.68 -5.53
C TRP A 24 7.66 -7.21 -5.53
N TRP A 25 7.87 -6.49 -4.42
CA TRP A 25 7.57 -5.07 -4.34
C TRP A 25 8.52 -4.28 -5.23
N GLN A 26 9.82 -4.58 -5.18
CA GLN A 26 10.81 -3.92 -6.03
C GLN A 26 10.58 -4.21 -7.50
N GLU A 27 10.23 -5.44 -7.87
CA GLU A 27 9.89 -5.80 -9.25
C GLU A 27 8.68 -5.01 -9.76
N LEU A 28 7.62 -4.87 -8.95
CA LEU A 28 6.46 -4.07 -9.31
C LEU A 28 6.77 -2.58 -9.43
N MET A 29 7.53 -2.03 -8.47
CA MET A 29 7.89 -0.61 -8.50
C MET A 29 8.90 -0.25 -9.60
N ASN A 30 9.61 -1.24 -10.16
CA ASN A 30 10.44 -1.06 -11.33
C ASN A 30 9.63 -0.97 -12.64
N ASP A 31 8.35 -1.33 -12.64
CA ASP A 31 7.43 -1.06 -13.74
C ASP A 31 6.87 0.37 -13.61
N PRO A 32 7.21 1.30 -14.54
CA PRO A 32 6.73 2.68 -14.47
C PRO A 32 5.20 2.80 -14.51
N HIS A 33 4.51 1.87 -15.18
CA HIS A 33 3.06 1.88 -15.25
C HIS A 33 2.44 1.53 -13.90
N PHE A 34 2.99 0.51 -13.24
CA PHE A 34 2.55 0.11 -11.91
C PHE A 34 2.89 1.19 -10.87
N GLU A 35 4.12 1.73 -10.89
CA GLU A 35 4.53 2.82 -9.98
C GLU A 35 3.58 4.02 -10.09
N SER A 36 3.28 4.47 -11.31
CA SER A 36 2.37 5.60 -11.54
C SER A 36 0.96 5.31 -11.01
N SER A 37 0.46 4.10 -11.26
CA SER A 37 -0.86 3.66 -10.78
C SER A 37 -0.90 3.56 -9.25
N PHE A 38 0.16 3.02 -8.63
CA PHE A 38 0.29 2.95 -7.19
C PHE A 38 0.29 4.34 -6.55
N GLN A 39 1.11 5.27 -7.07
CA GLN A 39 1.18 6.64 -6.58
C GLN A 39 -0.16 7.35 -6.65
N ARG A 40 -0.91 7.15 -7.75
CA ARG A 40 -2.20 7.79 -7.98
C ARG A 40 -3.33 7.17 -7.16
N ASN A 41 -3.39 5.85 -7.07
CA ASN A 41 -4.59 5.13 -6.64
C ASN A 41 -4.48 4.59 -5.21
N TYR A 42 -3.28 4.28 -4.73
CA TYR A 42 -3.12 3.43 -3.54
C TYR A 42 -2.10 3.93 -2.51
N TYR A 43 -1.20 4.84 -2.88
CA TYR A 43 -0.13 5.33 -1.99
C TYR A 43 -0.64 5.87 -0.66
N VAL A 44 -1.70 6.68 -0.69
CA VAL A 44 -2.31 7.24 0.53
C VAL A 44 -2.95 6.13 1.38
N ARG A 45 -3.58 5.13 0.76
CA ARG A 45 -4.20 4.01 1.47
C ARG A 45 -3.15 3.18 2.21
N LEU A 46 -2.05 2.85 1.56
CA LEU A 46 -0.94 2.12 2.19
C LEU A 46 -0.30 2.91 3.34
N LYS A 47 -0.21 4.24 3.20
CA LYS A 47 0.29 5.10 4.30
C LYS A 47 -0.63 5.15 5.52
N LEU A 48 -1.94 4.98 5.32
CA LEU A 48 -2.94 5.03 6.39
C LEU A 48 -3.34 3.64 6.90
N SER A 49 -2.85 2.56 6.27
CA SER A 49 -3.19 1.20 6.65
C SER A 49 -2.54 0.82 7.98
N SER A 50 -3.03 -0.25 8.62
CA SER A 50 -2.38 -0.79 9.82
C SER A 50 -1.10 -1.56 9.48
N ALA A 51 -0.22 -1.73 10.46
CA ALA A 51 0.95 -2.61 10.35
C ALA A 51 0.53 -4.06 10.01
N ASP A 52 -0.57 -4.54 10.63
CA ASP A 52 -1.13 -5.86 10.37
C ASP A 52 -1.49 -6.08 8.90
N TYR A 53 -2.05 -5.06 8.24
CA TYR A 53 -2.35 -5.12 6.81
C TYR A 53 -1.08 -5.25 5.98
N ILE A 54 -0.04 -4.47 6.29
CA ILE A 54 1.24 -4.55 5.59
C ILE A 54 1.89 -5.92 5.79
N HIS A 55 1.81 -6.49 7.00
CA HIS A 55 2.26 -7.86 7.25
C HIS A 55 1.46 -8.89 6.43
N LYS A 56 0.15 -8.69 6.25
CA LYS A 56 -0.66 -9.55 5.38
C LYS A 56 -0.23 -9.46 3.91
N LEU A 57 0.05 -8.27 3.38
CA LEU A 57 0.56 -8.08 2.01
C LEU A 57 1.87 -8.85 1.76
N MET A 58 2.76 -8.86 2.76
CA MET A 58 4.02 -9.58 2.66
C MET A 58 3.81 -11.11 2.71
N ASN A 59 2.93 -11.60 3.56
CA ASN A 59 2.83 -13.03 3.90
C ASN A 59 1.70 -13.80 3.18
N SER A 60 0.76 -13.11 2.52
CA SER A 60 -0.39 -13.72 1.85
C SER A 60 -0.39 -13.42 0.36
N GLU A 61 -0.34 -14.45 -0.47
CA GLU A 61 -0.43 -14.31 -1.92
C GLU A 61 -1.79 -13.74 -2.36
N THR A 62 -2.87 -14.14 -1.69
CA THR A 62 -4.22 -13.64 -1.97
C THR A 62 -4.31 -12.13 -1.75
N GLU A 63 -3.77 -11.63 -0.64
CA GLU A 63 -3.78 -10.20 -0.30
C GLU A 63 -2.89 -9.42 -1.28
N ARG A 64 -1.76 -9.99 -1.68
CA ARG A 64 -0.86 -9.39 -2.68
C ARG A 64 -1.54 -9.26 -4.04
N ARG A 65 -2.26 -10.28 -4.49
CA ARG A 65 -3.01 -10.25 -5.76
C ARG A 65 -4.12 -9.20 -5.70
N ALA A 66 -4.90 -9.19 -4.62
CA ALA A 66 -5.95 -8.19 -4.42
C ALA A 66 -5.38 -6.76 -4.43
N PHE A 67 -4.25 -6.54 -3.75
CA PHE A 67 -3.54 -5.26 -3.79
C PHE A 67 -3.13 -4.84 -5.22
N ILE A 68 -2.53 -5.75 -5.99
CA ILE A 68 -2.13 -5.47 -7.37
C ILE A 68 -3.35 -5.12 -8.23
N GLU A 69 -4.45 -5.87 -8.07
CA GLU A 69 -5.71 -5.59 -8.75
C GLU A 69 -6.27 -4.22 -8.37
N GLU A 70 -6.30 -3.87 -7.07
CA GLU A 70 -6.76 -2.54 -6.63
C GLU A 70 -5.89 -1.39 -7.14
N VAL A 71 -4.57 -1.61 -7.28
CA VAL A 71 -3.65 -0.60 -7.81
C VAL A 71 -3.92 -0.34 -9.30
N LEU A 72 -4.08 -1.41 -10.09
CA LEU A 72 -4.24 -1.34 -11.55
C LEU A 72 -5.68 -1.06 -11.99
N HIS A 73 -6.65 -1.55 -11.22
CA HIS A 73 -8.08 -1.45 -11.46
C HIS A 73 -8.78 -0.92 -10.20
N PRO A 74 -8.52 0.34 -9.82
CA PRO A 74 -9.20 0.93 -8.68
C PRO A 74 -10.71 0.92 -8.90
N ASP A 75 -11.45 0.44 -7.91
CA ASP A 75 -12.91 0.51 -7.93
C ASP A 75 -13.36 1.97 -8.18
N PRO A 76 -14.42 2.20 -8.98
CA PRO A 76 -14.88 3.56 -9.26
C PRO A 76 -15.34 4.33 -8.01
N GLU A 77 -15.74 3.63 -6.94
CA GLU A 77 -16.04 4.24 -5.63
C GLU A 77 -14.78 4.71 -4.87
N HIS A 78 -13.61 4.26 -5.33
CA HIS A 78 -12.31 4.43 -4.70
C HIS A 78 -11.33 5.27 -5.52
N LEU A 79 -11.69 5.58 -6.76
CA LEU A 79 -11.10 6.66 -7.53
C LEU A 79 -11.38 7.97 -6.77
N ALA A 80 -10.34 8.62 -6.27
CA ALA A 80 -10.43 10.04 -5.98
C ALA A 80 -10.82 10.71 -7.29
N ASN A 81 -12.10 11.10 -7.43
CA ASN A 81 -12.63 11.79 -8.61
C ASN A 81 -11.61 12.85 -9.05
N PRO A 82 -10.92 12.66 -10.18
CA PRO A 82 -10.14 13.72 -10.77
C PRO A 82 -11.08 14.45 -11.71
N ASP A 83 -12.10 15.08 -11.13
CA ASP A 83 -12.92 16.05 -11.85
C ASP A 83 -13.15 17.19 -10.86
N GLN A 84 -12.58 18.35 -11.13
CA GLN A 84 -13.36 19.53 -11.55
C GLN A 84 -12.41 20.73 -11.74
N ASP A 85 -12.39 21.23 -12.99
CA ASP A 85 -11.82 22.47 -13.58
C ASP A 85 -10.30 22.56 -13.87
#